data_AF-A0A225VP58-F1
#
_entry.id   AF-A0A225VP58-F1
#
_cell.length_a   1.000
_cell.length_b   1.000
_cell.length_c   1.000
_cell.angle_alpha   90.00
_cell.angle_beta   90.00
_cell.angle_gamma   90.00
#
_symmetry.space_group_name_H-M   'P 1'
#
loop_
_entity.id
_entity.type
_entity.pdbx_description
1 polymer ?
#
loop_
_entity_poly.entity_id
_entity_poly.type
_entity_poly.pdbx_seq_one_letter_code
_entity_poly.pdbx_strand_id
1 'polypeptide(L)'
;MQLLQFFFVLLWMTLVTAKTSTTTDTTYPTRSGINIWVDPATPSDRQTYTSSRGRKWDLVMSDEFNVANRSFRPGDDHIWTSLEKPDGVNGALELYSHNMTSTKCDDDGTCYFFIKSVDEVTVIHVYNMYTHPPGYIDANFFYRSAMVQSWNKFCYQGGMLEVRAQLPGAVSKKSGNPDLAL
;
A
#
# COMPACT_ATOMS: atom_id res chain seq x y z
N MET A 1 39.84 62.73 31.50
CA MET A 1 39.94 61.31 31.09
C MET A 1 38.69 60.61 31.59
N GLN A 2 37.66 60.52 30.76
CA GLN A 2 36.32 60.09 31.14
C GLN A 2 36.05 58.75 30.46
N LEU A 3 36.00 57.67 31.24
CA LEU A 3 35.78 56.31 30.76
C LEU A 3 34.30 56.12 30.42
N LEU A 4 34.01 55.94 29.14
CA LEU A 4 32.69 55.57 28.63
C LEU A 4 32.50 54.06 28.87
N GLN A 5 31.60 53.68 29.78
CA GLN A 5 31.17 52.28 29.92
C GLN A 5 30.07 51.97 28.90
N PHE A 6 30.39 51.14 27.91
CA PHE A 6 29.39 50.53 27.01
C PHE A 6 28.75 49.32 27.69
N PHE A 7 27.47 49.41 28.01
CA PHE A 7 26.66 48.24 28.38
C PHE A 7 26.22 47.50 27.11
N PHE A 8 26.71 46.27 26.93
CA PHE A 8 26.16 45.34 25.94
C PHE A 8 24.93 44.64 26.53
N VAL A 9 23.75 44.93 25.98
CA VAL A 9 22.53 44.17 26.28
C VAL A 9 22.47 42.96 25.35
N LEU A 10 22.70 41.76 25.88
CA LEU A 10 22.50 40.50 25.17
C LEU A 10 21.00 40.19 25.09
N LEU A 11 20.39 40.49 23.94
CA LEU A 11 19.01 40.13 23.65
C LEU A 11 18.94 38.63 23.28
N TRP A 12 18.52 37.78 24.20
CA TRP A 12 18.19 36.39 23.89
C TRP A 12 16.89 36.35 23.08
N MET A 13 17.00 36.21 21.76
CA MET A 13 15.85 35.85 20.93
C MET A 13 15.54 34.36 21.13
N THR A 14 14.58 34.05 21.99
CA THR A 14 13.93 32.74 21.97
C THR A 14 13.11 32.63 20.70
N LEU A 15 13.62 31.90 19.71
CA LEU A 15 12.85 31.46 18.55
C LEU A 15 11.75 30.52 19.05
N VAL A 16 10.54 31.05 19.21
CA VAL A 16 9.33 30.23 19.37
C VAL A 16 9.06 29.61 18.00
N THR A 17 9.43 28.34 17.85
CA THR A 17 8.97 27.54 16.71
C THR A 17 7.46 27.39 16.86
N ALA A 18 6.70 28.12 16.03
CA ALA A 18 5.27 27.91 15.92
C ALA A 18 5.05 26.47 15.43
N LYS A 19 4.64 25.59 16.34
CA LYS A 19 4.19 24.24 16.01
C LYS A 19 2.83 24.42 15.34
N THR A 20 2.81 24.45 14.02
CA THR A 20 1.58 24.44 13.23
C THR A 20 0.94 23.06 13.38
N SER A 21 0.27 22.81 14.51
CA SER A 21 -0.56 21.61 14.68
C SER A 21 -1.88 21.86 13.95
N THR A 22 -1.86 21.62 12.65
CA THR A 22 -3.09 21.41 11.88
C THR A 22 -3.83 20.22 12.47
N THR A 23 -5.07 20.48 12.90
CA THR A 23 -6.11 19.55 13.38
C THR A 23 -5.78 18.75 14.65
N THR A 24 -6.65 18.90 15.67
CA THR A 24 -6.74 17.97 16.80
C THR A 24 -7.03 16.57 16.25
N ASP A 25 -5.98 15.78 16.15
CA ASP A 25 -6.08 14.37 15.80
C ASP A 25 -6.95 13.68 16.86
N THR A 26 -8.05 13.04 16.45
CA THR A 26 -8.98 12.37 17.39
C THR A 26 -8.38 11.09 17.97
N THR A 27 -7.16 10.74 17.58
CA THR A 27 -6.47 9.53 17.98
C THR A 27 -5.51 9.79 19.13
N TYR A 28 -5.60 8.96 20.16
CA TYR A 28 -4.68 8.99 21.28
C TYR A 28 -3.31 8.44 20.86
N PRO A 29 -2.21 8.98 21.42
CA PRO A 29 -0.89 8.41 21.20
C PRO A 29 -0.87 6.96 21.69
N THR A 30 -0.27 6.09 20.90
CA THR A 30 -0.09 4.69 21.28
C THR A 30 0.93 4.60 22.42
N ARG A 31 0.73 3.64 23.33
CA ARG A 31 1.68 3.39 24.42
C ARG A 31 3.05 2.92 23.91
N SER A 32 3.08 2.27 22.74
CA SER A 32 4.30 1.80 22.09
C SER A 32 5.11 2.93 21.43
N GLY A 33 4.51 4.11 21.20
CA GLY A 33 5.13 5.18 20.43
C GLY A 33 5.12 4.96 18.91
N ILE A 34 4.51 3.87 18.44
CA ILE A 34 4.36 3.54 17.01
C ILE A 34 3.01 4.07 16.52
N ASN A 35 2.99 4.77 15.39
CA ASN A 35 1.74 5.31 14.84
C ASN A 35 0.72 4.19 14.54
N ILE A 36 -0.57 4.50 14.65
CA ILE A 36 -1.66 3.49 14.57
C ILE A 36 -1.77 2.73 13.23
N TRP A 37 -1.16 3.25 12.16
CA TRP A 37 -1.15 2.65 10.82
C TRP A 37 0.23 2.15 10.40
N VAL A 38 1.20 2.16 11.32
CA VAL A 38 2.58 1.72 11.08
C VAL A 38 2.74 0.33 11.65
N ASP A 39 3.21 -0.60 10.82
CA ASP A 39 3.54 -1.96 11.24
C ASP A 39 4.62 -1.92 12.34
N PRO A 40 4.39 -2.56 13.51
CA PRO A 40 5.41 -2.66 14.55
C PRO A 40 6.73 -3.28 14.11
N ALA A 41 6.72 -4.09 13.04
CA ALA A 41 7.91 -4.68 12.45
C ALA A 41 8.70 -3.72 11.56
N THR A 42 8.17 -2.53 11.23
CA THR A 42 8.88 -1.56 10.39
C THR A 42 10.16 -1.07 11.09
N PRO A 43 11.35 -1.22 10.46
CA PRO A 43 12.62 -0.82 11.04
C PRO A 43 12.67 0.65 11.46
N SER A 44 13.36 0.95 12.58
CA SER A 44 13.42 2.31 13.14
C SER A 44 14.04 3.34 12.20
N ASP A 45 14.98 2.93 11.34
CA ASP A 45 15.62 3.77 10.32
C ASP A 45 14.72 4.05 9.12
N ARG A 46 13.56 3.38 9.02
CA ARG A 46 12.56 3.55 7.96
C ARG A 46 11.34 4.36 8.40
N GLN A 47 11.27 4.73 9.68
CA GLN A 47 10.17 5.54 10.23
C GLN A 47 10.28 7.03 9.90
N THR A 48 11.44 7.50 9.43
CA THR A 48 11.62 8.89 8.99
C THR A 48 12.46 8.95 7.73
N TYR A 49 12.13 9.85 6.82
CA TYR A 49 12.86 10.06 5.58
C TYR A 49 13.21 11.54 5.41
N THR A 50 14.43 11.82 4.94
CA THR A 50 14.82 13.18 4.55
C THR A 50 14.73 13.29 3.04
N SER A 51 13.76 14.09 2.57
CA SER A 51 13.58 14.33 1.14
C SER A 51 14.80 14.99 0.50
N SER A 52 14.91 14.88 -0.82
CA SER A 52 15.93 15.56 -1.62
C SER A 52 15.95 17.08 -1.46
N ARG A 53 14.88 17.67 -0.90
CA ARG A 53 14.76 19.10 -0.59
C ARG A 53 15.04 19.43 0.89
N GLY A 54 15.59 18.49 1.66
CA GLY A 54 15.95 18.65 3.07
C GLY A 54 14.77 18.63 4.05
N ARG A 55 13.53 18.40 3.59
CA ARG A 55 12.37 18.25 4.49
C ARG A 55 12.37 16.86 5.10
N LYS A 56 12.15 16.78 6.41
CA LYS A 56 11.90 15.54 7.13
C LYS A 56 10.44 15.13 6.95
N TRP A 57 10.22 13.87 6.61
CA TRP A 57 8.93 13.22 6.50
C TRP A 57 8.86 12.08 7.52
N ASP A 58 7.73 11.99 8.22
CA ASP A 58 7.47 10.92 9.17
C ASP A 58 6.63 9.84 8.48
N LEU A 59 6.90 8.58 8.80
CA LEU A 59 6.15 7.44 8.29
C LEU A 59 4.74 7.44 8.89
N VAL A 60 3.74 7.47 8.01
CA VAL A 60 2.32 7.52 8.39
C VAL A 60 1.60 6.19 8.22
N MET A 61 2.12 5.30 7.38
CA MET A 61 1.54 3.99 7.09
C MET A 61 2.62 3.03 6.60
N SER A 62 2.60 1.79 7.08
CA SER A 62 3.45 0.70 6.56
C SER A 62 2.82 -0.66 6.81
N ASP A 63 3.24 -1.66 6.03
CA ASP A 63 2.96 -3.07 6.25
C ASP A 63 4.11 -3.88 5.70
N GLU A 64 4.77 -4.68 6.56
CA GLU A 64 5.89 -5.53 6.16
C GLU A 64 5.41 -6.94 5.76
N PHE A 65 4.13 -7.25 5.95
CA PHE A 65 3.50 -8.55 5.63
C PHE A 65 4.15 -9.77 6.32
N ASN A 66 4.75 -9.55 7.50
CA ASN A 66 5.50 -10.57 8.26
C ASN A 66 4.63 -11.58 9.03
N VAL A 67 3.31 -11.56 8.85
CA VAL A 67 2.38 -12.52 9.47
C VAL A 67 1.81 -13.40 8.37
N ALA A 68 2.11 -14.70 8.38
CA ALA A 68 1.64 -15.65 7.38
C ALA A 68 0.12 -15.88 7.43
N ASN A 69 -0.45 -16.28 6.29
CA ASN A 69 -1.85 -16.69 6.14
C ASN A 69 -2.88 -15.61 6.53
N ARG A 70 -2.56 -14.32 6.31
CA ARG A 70 -3.54 -13.24 6.48
C ARG A 70 -4.66 -13.38 5.45
N SER A 71 -5.90 -13.26 5.92
CA SER A 71 -7.06 -13.08 5.06
C SER A 71 -7.28 -11.60 4.81
N PHE A 72 -7.46 -11.24 3.54
CA PHE A 72 -7.80 -9.88 3.15
C PHE A 72 -9.28 -9.74 2.78
N ARG A 73 -10.16 -10.66 3.19
CA ARG A 73 -11.59 -10.49 2.95
C ARG A 73 -12.12 -9.25 3.68
N PRO A 74 -13.23 -8.64 3.20
CA PRO A 74 -13.84 -7.53 3.90
C PRO A 74 -14.12 -7.87 5.38
N GLY A 75 -13.47 -7.14 6.28
CA GLY A 75 -13.59 -7.31 7.74
C GLY A 75 -12.47 -8.12 8.41
N ASP A 76 -11.67 -8.88 7.67
CA ASP A 76 -10.63 -9.75 8.24
C ASP A 76 -9.32 -9.01 8.50
N ASP A 77 -9.01 -7.98 7.71
CA ASP A 77 -7.80 -7.18 7.84
C ASP A 77 -8.12 -5.71 8.07
N HIS A 78 -7.43 -5.11 9.05
CA HIS A 78 -7.64 -3.72 9.45
C HIS A 78 -7.14 -2.70 8.42
N ILE A 79 -6.14 -3.03 7.59
CA ILE A 79 -5.51 -2.11 6.61
C ILE A 79 -5.93 -2.43 5.18
N TRP A 80 -6.04 -3.72 4.83
CA TRP A 80 -6.22 -4.15 3.45
C TRP A 80 -7.59 -4.78 3.23
N THR A 81 -8.07 -4.75 2.00
CA THR A 81 -9.31 -5.41 1.59
C THR A 81 -9.19 -5.87 0.15
N SER A 82 -9.32 -7.17 -0.06
CA SER A 82 -9.40 -7.82 -1.37
C SER A 82 -10.77 -7.59 -2.00
N LEU A 83 -10.83 -7.62 -3.32
CA LEU A 83 -12.06 -7.48 -4.10
C LEU A 83 -12.49 -8.80 -4.75
N GLU A 84 -13.81 -8.93 -4.92
CA GLU A 84 -14.44 -9.99 -5.72
C GLU A 84 -15.29 -9.32 -6.80
N LYS A 85 -14.73 -9.21 -8.02
CA LYS A 85 -15.44 -8.63 -9.16
C LYS A 85 -14.77 -8.98 -10.49
N PRO A 86 -15.51 -9.00 -11.61
CA PRO A 86 -14.90 -8.91 -12.93
C PRO A 86 -14.19 -7.57 -13.12
N ASP A 87 -13.04 -7.61 -13.79
CA ASP A 87 -12.50 -6.38 -14.35
C ASP A 87 -13.23 -6.05 -15.65
N GLY A 88 -14.17 -5.12 -15.54
CA GLY A 88 -15.01 -4.68 -16.65
C GLY A 88 -14.42 -3.55 -17.49
N VAL A 89 -13.19 -3.08 -17.20
CA VAL A 89 -12.55 -2.01 -17.97
C VAL A 89 -11.49 -2.55 -18.92
N ASN A 90 -11.26 -1.86 -20.03
CA ASN A 90 -10.15 -2.08 -20.96
C ASN A 90 -10.04 -3.48 -21.60
N GLY A 91 -11.09 -4.30 -21.56
CA GLY A 91 -11.07 -5.66 -22.13
C GLY A 91 -10.23 -6.65 -21.33
N ALA A 92 -10.13 -6.45 -20.02
CA ALA A 92 -9.48 -7.38 -19.11
C ALA A 92 -10.08 -8.80 -19.22
N LEU A 93 -9.23 -9.81 -19.04
CA LEU A 93 -9.59 -11.21 -19.22
C LEU A 93 -9.74 -11.95 -17.88
N GLU A 94 -9.52 -11.25 -16.78
CA GLU A 94 -9.47 -11.80 -15.44
C GLU A 94 -10.66 -11.40 -14.54
N LEU A 95 -11.00 -12.31 -13.63
CA LEU A 95 -11.84 -12.05 -12.47
C LEU A 95 -10.95 -11.85 -11.23
N TYR A 96 -11.19 -10.79 -10.45
CA TYR A 96 -10.59 -10.66 -9.12
C TYR A 96 -11.37 -11.48 -8.11
N SER A 97 -10.66 -12.27 -7.30
CA SER A 97 -11.23 -13.07 -6.23
C SER A 97 -10.47 -12.97 -4.92
N HIS A 98 -11.20 -13.07 -3.82
CA HIS A 98 -10.64 -12.97 -2.47
C HIS A 98 -9.60 -14.05 -2.15
N ASN A 99 -9.73 -15.24 -2.73
CA ASN A 99 -8.88 -16.40 -2.45
C ASN A 99 -7.63 -16.49 -3.35
N MET A 100 -7.34 -15.45 -4.12
CA MET A 100 -6.16 -15.37 -4.99
C MET A 100 -5.04 -14.51 -4.37
N THR A 101 -5.11 -14.22 -3.08
CA THR A 101 -4.10 -13.43 -2.36
C THR A 101 -4.05 -13.84 -0.89
N SER A 102 -2.87 -13.73 -0.29
CA SER A 102 -2.60 -13.91 1.13
C SER A 102 -1.17 -13.44 1.39
N THR A 103 -0.71 -13.56 2.62
CA THR A 103 0.70 -13.55 2.98
C THR A 103 1.25 -14.97 3.15
N LYS A 104 2.54 -15.15 2.86
CA LYS A 104 3.29 -16.40 3.08
C LYS A 104 4.67 -16.07 3.63
N CYS A 105 5.25 -16.99 4.40
CA CYS A 105 6.66 -16.95 4.77
C CYS A 105 7.35 -18.20 4.22
N ASP A 106 8.54 -18.03 3.68
CA ASP A 106 9.40 -19.13 3.23
C ASP A 106 10.31 -19.62 4.38
N ASP A 107 10.97 -20.76 4.18
CA ASP A 107 11.80 -21.42 5.21
C ASP A 107 13.03 -20.59 5.62
N ASP A 108 13.44 -19.63 4.79
CA ASP A 108 14.52 -18.68 5.07
C ASP A 108 14.09 -17.51 5.98
N GLY A 109 12.81 -17.47 6.37
CA GLY A 109 12.23 -16.41 7.19
C GLY A 109 11.72 -15.21 6.38
N THR A 110 11.82 -15.22 5.04
CA THR A 110 11.28 -14.16 4.20
C THR A 110 9.77 -14.28 4.12
N CYS A 111 9.06 -13.28 4.65
CA CYS A 111 7.61 -13.15 4.50
C CYS A 111 7.24 -12.15 3.41
N TYR A 112 6.14 -12.41 2.72
CA TYR A 112 5.66 -11.56 1.64
C TYR A 112 4.15 -11.70 1.43
N PHE A 113 3.57 -10.60 0.97
CA PHE A 113 2.28 -10.58 0.30
C PHE A 113 2.41 -11.19 -1.10
N PHE A 114 1.45 -12.01 -1.51
CA PHE A 114 1.40 -12.54 -2.88
C PHE A 114 0.04 -12.37 -3.52
N ILE A 115 0.07 -12.27 -4.85
CA ILE A 115 -1.08 -12.41 -5.75
C ILE A 115 -0.83 -13.64 -6.59
N LYS A 116 -1.84 -14.52 -6.64
CA LYS A 116 -1.86 -15.71 -7.49
C LYS A 116 -2.73 -15.41 -8.69
N SER A 117 -2.30 -15.86 -9.87
CA SER A 117 -3.13 -15.91 -11.06
C SER A 117 -3.24 -17.35 -11.55
N VAL A 118 -4.44 -17.77 -11.95
CA VAL A 118 -4.71 -19.10 -12.49
C VAL A 118 -5.53 -19.01 -13.77
N ASP A 119 -5.33 -20.00 -14.63
CA ASP A 119 -6.12 -20.21 -15.84
C ASP A 119 -7.42 -20.92 -15.42
N GLU A 120 -8.53 -20.17 -15.38
CA GLU A 120 -9.83 -20.67 -14.95
C GLU A 120 -10.93 -19.90 -15.68
N VAL A 121 -11.70 -20.63 -16.49
CA VAL A 121 -12.80 -20.03 -17.24
C VAL A 121 -13.98 -19.77 -16.31
N THR A 122 -14.33 -18.50 -16.15
CA THR A 122 -15.51 -18.05 -15.43
C THR A 122 -16.46 -17.34 -16.40
N VAL A 123 -17.72 -17.76 -16.40
CA VAL A 123 -18.77 -17.14 -17.20
C VAL A 123 -19.69 -16.36 -16.29
N ILE A 124 -19.92 -15.09 -16.61
CA ILE A 124 -20.84 -14.23 -15.86
C ILE A 124 -21.98 -13.82 -16.77
N HIS A 125 -23.20 -14.11 -16.34
CA HIS A 125 -24.42 -13.72 -17.03
C HIS A 125 -24.78 -12.28 -16.64
N VAL A 126 -24.63 -11.34 -17.58
CA VAL A 126 -24.84 -9.91 -17.33
C VAL A 126 -25.88 -9.34 -18.28
N TYR A 127 -26.65 -8.36 -17.81
CA TYR A 127 -27.61 -7.64 -18.65
C TYR A 127 -26.89 -6.52 -19.39
N ASN A 128 -26.94 -6.55 -20.73
CA ASN A 128 -26.34 -5.51 -21.57
C ASN A 128 -27.43 -4.59 -22.13
N MET A 129 -27.42 -3.33 -21.68
CA MET A 129 -28.32 -2.28 -22.16
C MET A 129 -27.92 -1.67 -23.50
N TYR A 130 -26.69 -1.94 -23.96
CA TYR A 130 -26.10 -1.39 -25.17
C TYR A 130 -26.28 -2.29 -26.41
N THR A 131 -26.86 -3.48 -26.27
CA THR A 131 -27.25 -4.32 -27.42
C THR A 131 -28.63 -3.93 -27.95
N HIS A 132 -28.92 -4.27 -29.20
CA HIS A 132 -30.22 -4.04 -29.84
C HIS A 132 -30.79 -5.35 -30.40
N PRO A 133 -31.77 -5.99 -29.74
CA PRO A 133 -32.43 -5.56 -28.49
C PRO A 133 -31.54 -5.70 -27.24
N PRO A 134 -31.79 -4.91 -26.17
CA PRO A 134 -31.17 -5.13 -24.87
C PRO A 134 -31.48 -6.53 -24.34
N GLY A 135 -30.51 -7.17 -23.69
CA GLY A 135 -30.69 -8.55 -23.23
C GLY A 135 -29.55 -9.07 -22.37
N TYR A 136 -29.72 -10.27 -21.86
CA TYR A 136 -28.67 -10.99 -21.14
C TYR A 136 -27.64 -11.54 -22.12
N ILE A 137 -26.37 -11.39 -21.77
CA ILE A 137 -25.24 -11.93 -22.50
C ILE A 137 -24.27 -12.62 -21.54
N ASP A 138 -23.48 -13.53 -22.10
CA ASP A 138 -22.43 -14.25 -21.38
C ASP A 138 -21.10 -13.53 -21.56
N ALA A 139 -20.53 -13.06 -20.47
CA ALA A 139 -19.18 -12.52 -20.43
C ALA A 139 -18.21 -13.61 -19.96
N ASN A 140 -17.20 -13.90 -20.77
CA ASN A 140 -16.21 -14.93 -20.50
C ASN A 140 -14.92 -14.30 -19.96
N PHE A 141 -14.48 -14.75 -18.80
CA PHE A 141 -13.18 -14.45 -18.21
C PHE A 141 -12.36 -15.74 -18.19
N PHE A 142 -11.09 -15.66 -18.59
CA PHE A 142 -10.23 -16.83 -18.76
C PHE A 142 -9.24 -17.01 -17.61
N TYR A 143 -9.05 -15.97 -16.82
CA TYR A 143 -8.11 -15.96 -15.71
C TYR A 143 -8.80 -15.56 -14.42
N ARG A 144 -8.24 -16.02 -13.31
CA ARG A 144 -8.64 -15.56 -11.98
C ARG A 144 -7.41 -15.09 -11.23
N SER A 145 -7.49 -13.88 -10.67
CA SER A 145 -6.41 -13.22 -9.96
C SER A 145 -6.94 -12.51 -8.70
N ALA A 146 -6.13 -11.68 -8.06
CA ALA A 146 -6.56 -10.87 -6.92
C ALA A 146 -6.29 -9.39 -7.13
N MET A 147 -7.16 -8.57 -6.56
CA MET A 147 -6.95 -7.15 -6.35
C MET A 147 -7.13 -6.86 -4.87
N VAL A 148 -6.18 -6.14 -4.28
CA VAL A 148 -6.22 -5.69 -2.88
C VAL A 148 -6.14 -4.18 -2.85
N GLN A 149 -6.99 -3.56 -2.04
CA GLN A 149 -7.10 -2.12 -1.91
C GLN A 149 -7.12 -1.73 -0.43
N SER A 150 -6.62 -0.53 -0.15
CA SER A 150 -6.78 0.15 1.14
C SER A 150 -7.94 1.16 1.09
N TRP A 151 -8.92 0.98 0.20
CA TRP A 151 -9.96 1.97 -0.11
C TRP A 151 -10.67 2.48 1.16
N ASN A 152 -10.70 3.81 1.34
CA ASN A 152 -11.12 4.57 2.55
C ASN A 152 -10.28 4.40 3.84
N LYS A 153 -9.15 3.67 3.80
CA LYS A 153 -8.27 3.49 4.97
C LYS A 153 -7.04 4.40 4.92
N PHE A 154 -6.61 4.83 3.72
CA PHE A 154 -5.52 5.79 3.53
C PHE A 154 -5.82 6.77 2.38
N CYS A 155 -5.79 8.08 2.65
CA CYS A 155 -5.93 9.12 1.64
C CYS A 155 -4.54 9.66 1.26
N TYR A 156 -4.02 9.25 0.11
CA TYR A 156 -2.72 9.73 -0.37
C TYR A 156 -2.87 11.08 -1.09
N GLN A 157 -2.48 12.17 -0.42
CA GLN A 157 -2.51 13.52 -1.01
C GLN A 157 -1.12 14.01 -1.47
N GLY A 158 -0.06 13.35 -1.02
CA GLY A 158 1.32 13.67 -1.37
C GLY A 158 2.30 13.00 -0.41
N GLY A 159 3.57 12.91 -0.84
CA GLY A 159 4.63 12.25 -0.08
C GLY A 159 5.43 11.30 -0.96
N MET A 160 5.85 10.19 -0.37
CA MET A 160 6.55 9.11 -1.05
C MET A 160 5.90 7.79 -0.64
N LEU A 161 5.74 6.92 -1.63
CA LEU A 161 5.33 5.54 -1.44
C LEU A 161 6.48 4.66 -1.94
N GLU A 162 6.94 3.76 -1.09
CA GLU A 162 8.00 2.80 -1.43
C GLU A 162 7.46 1.39 -1.28
N VAL A 163 7.75 0.54 -2.26
CA VAL A 163 7.35 -0.86 -2.28
C VAL A 163 8.53 -1.69 -2.74
N ARG A 164 8.83 -2.76 -2.01
CA ARG A 164 9.71 -3.83 -2.49
C ARG A 164 8.84 -4.90 -3.12
N ALA A 165 8.81 -4.94 -4.45
CA ALA A 165 8.00 -5.88 -5.21
C ALA A 165 8.87 -6.79 -6.07
N GLN A 166 8.46 -8.06 -6.19
CA GLN A 166 8.91 -8.96 -7.23
C GLN A 166 7.78 -9.12 -8.24
N LEU A 167 8.03 -8.70 -9.47
CA LEU A 167 7.05 -8.81 -10.55
C LEU A 167 6.88 -10.29 -10.95
N PRO A 168 5.67 -10.70 -11.37
CA PRO A 168 5.47 -12.04 -11.90
C PRO A 168 6.38 -12.27 -13.12
N GLY A 169 7.02 -13.43 -13.17
CA GLY A 169 7.98 -13.77 -14.21
C GLY A 169 7.84 -15.21 -14.66
N ALA A 170 7.87 -15.41 -15.96
CA ALA A 170 7.89 -16.71 -16.60
C ALA A 170 9.31 -17.31 -16.50
N VAL A 171 9.68 -17.78 -15.31
CA VAL A 171 11.06 -18.20 -14.95
C VAL A 171 11.35 -19.68 -15.14
N SER A 172 10.42 -20.45 -15.72
CA SER A 172 10.57 -21.90 -15.89
C SER A 172 10.66 -22.28 -17.36
N LYS A 173 11.39 -23.34 -17.71
CA LYS A 173 11.41 -23.82 -19.11
C LYS A 173 10.01 -24.15 -19.64
N LYS A 174 9.09 -24.55 -18.76
CA LYS A 174 7.70 -24.87 -19.12
C LYS A 174 6.90 -23.65 -19.57
N SER A 175 7.27 -22.44 -19.14
CA SER A 175 6.52 -21.23 -19.53
C SER A 175 6.80 -20.77 -20.96
N GLY A 176 7.73 -21.42 -21.68
CA GLY A 176 8.03 -21.08 -23.08
C GLY A 176 8.62 -19.68 -23.27
N ASN A 177 9.12 -19.07 -22.19
CA ASN A 177 9.68 -17.72 -22.23
C ASN A 177 11.02 -17.73 -22.98
N PRO A 178 11.13 -17.06 -24.15
CA PRO A 178 12.35 -17.04 -24.95
C PRO A 178 13.52 -16.34 -24.21
N ASP A 179 13.22 -15.46 -23.26
CA ASP A 179 14.23 -14.70 -22.52
C ASP A 179 14.97 -15.53 -21.47
N LEU A 180 14.54 -16.78 -21.21
CA LEU A 180 15.25 -17.69 -20.30
C LEU A 180 16.54 -18.29 -20.87
N ALA A 181 16.73 -18.17 -22.18
CA ALA A 181 17.91 -18.66 -22.88
C ALA A 181 18.98 -17.58 -23.07
N LEU A 182 18.68 -16.32 -22.75
CA LEU A 182 19.60 -15.17 -22.79
C LEU A 182 20.40 -15.08 -21.48
#